data_AF-I6MKS6-F1
#
_entry.id   AF-I6MKS6-F1
#
_cell.length_a   1.000
_cell.length_b   1.000
_cell.length_c   1.000
_cell.angle_alpha   90.00
_cell.angle_beta   90.00
_cell.angle_gamma   90.00
#
_symmetry.space_group_name_H-M   'P 1'
#
loop_
_entity.id
_entity.type
_entity.pdbx_description
1 polymer ?
#
loop_
_entity_poly.entity_id
_entity_poly.type
_entity_poly.pdbx_seq_one_letter_code
_entity_poly.pdbx_strand_id
1 'polypeptide(L)'
;AMIKAYWAKKAGVDASSVYSVSVMPCTAKKWEINRNDDMKSAARFLGENTGNDVDIVITARELARMIKQAGIEILKLDDEEADSPLGPYSGAGTIFGATGGVMEAAVRSAYYLVTKKEMDDANFKPARGLEGVKEGEVDFGNGNKIRIAVAHQMGNIAAVLDKIRAARESGQEPPYHFI
;
A
#
# COMPACT_ATOMS: atom_id res chain seq x y z
N ALA A 1 3.92 13.21 -1.05
CA ALA A 1 2.78 13.95 -1.62
C ALA A 1 1.94 14.61 -0.53
N MET A 2 1.05 13.88 0.16
CA MET A 2 0.10 14.50 1.11
C MET A 2 0.75 15.27 2.26
N ILE A 3 1.88 14.80 2.79
CA ILE A 3 2.59 15.49 3.87
C ILE A 3 3.12 16.86 3.41
N LYS A 4 3.89 16.89 2.32
CA LYS A 4 4.46 18.14 1.78
C LYS A 4 3.42 19.08 1.15
N ALA A 5 2.29 18.56 0.67
CA ALA A 5 1.24 19.39 0.06
C ALA A 5 0.16 19.81 1.06
N TYR A 6 -0.65 18.86 1.52
CA TYR A 6 -1.83 19.14 2.34
C TYR A 6 -1.46 19.46 3.80
N TRP A 7 -0.66 18.60 4.43
CA TRP A 7 -0.33 18.77 5.85
C TRP A 7 0.54 20.00 6.09
N ALA A 8 1.58 20.23 5.29
CA ALA A 8 2.47 21.40 5.42
C ALA A 8 1.67 22.71 5.37
N LYS A 9 0.75 22.84 4.40
CA LYS A 9 -0.17 23.98 4.33
C LYS A 9 -1.04 24.12 5.57
N LYS A 10 -1.63 23.02 6.05
CA LYS A 10 -2.49 23.01 7.25
C LYS A 10 -1.72 23.37 8.52
N ALA A 11 -0.46 22.95 8.62
CA ALA A 11 0.42 23.21 9.76
C ALA A 11 1.12 24.58 9.69
N GLY A 12 0.98 25.32 8.57
CA GLY A 12 1.69 26.59 8.36
C GLY A 12 3.21 26.40 8.22
N VAL A 13 3.66 25.22 7.79
CA VAL A 13 5.06 24.87 7.59
C VAL A 13 5.41 25.03 6.11
N ASP A 14 6.58 25.60 5.82
CA ASP A 14 7.12 25.64 4.46
C ASP A 14 7.37 24.21 3.95
N ALA A 15 6.68 23.83 2.88
CA ALA A 15 6.79 22.50 2.27
C ALA A 15 8.22 22.16 1.83
N SER A 16 9.02 23.15 1.46
CA SER A 16 10.43 22.96 1.07
C SER A 16 11.34 22.65 2.27
N SER A 17 10.92 23.02 3.48
CA SER A 17 11.64 22.73 4.73
C SER A 17 11.33 21.34 5.31
N VAL A 18 10.29 20.67 4.81
CA VAL A 18 9.89 19.34 5.29
C VAL A 18 10.82 18.28 4.73
N TYR A 19 11.54 17.60 5.62
CA TYR A 19 12.33 16.41 5.28
C TYR A 19 11.56 15.13 5.62
N SER A 20 11.04 14.46 4.61
CA SER A 20 10.19 13.27 4.68
C SER A 20 11.05 12.01 4.70
N VAL A 21 11.12 11.38 5.88
CA VAL A 21 11.80 10.10 6.11
C VAL A 21 10.79 8.97 6.13
N SER A 22 10.99 7.96 5.30
CA SER A 22 10.11 6.80 5.24
C SER A 22 10.81 5.53 5.72
N VAL A 23 10.19 4.84 6.68
CA VAL A 23 10.68 3.56 7.22
C VAL A 23 9.96 2.41 6.51
N MET A 24 10.70 1.57 5.80
CA MET A 24 10.11 0.56 4.91
C MET A 24 10.67 -0.85 5.19
N PRO A 25 9.87 -1.91 5.07
CA PRO A 25 10.37 -3.28 5.14
C PRO A 25 11.08 -3.74 3.85
N CYS A 26 10.99 -2.94 2.78
CA CYS A 26 11.45 -3.28 1.44
C CYS A 26 12.55 -2.33 0.95
N THR A 27 13.59 -2.88 0.32
CA THR A 27 14.66 -2.08 -0.29
C THR A 27 14.24 -1.43 -1.60
N ALA A 28 13.25 -1.99 -2.32
CA ALA A 28 12.76 -1.42 -3.58
C ALA A 28 12.23 0.01 -3.43
N LYS A 29 11.71 0.35 -2.25
CA LYS A 29 11.25 1.71 -1.92
C LYS A 29 12.35 2.76 -1.98
N LYS A 30 13.62 2.38 -1.74
CA LYS A 30 14.76 3.29 -1.92
C LYS A 30 14.95 3.72 -3.38
N TRP A 31 14.69 2.81 -4.32
CA TRP A 31 14.70 3.14 -5.74
C TRP A 31 13.42 3.88 -6.16
N GLU A 32 12.27 3.46 -5.63
CA GLU A 32 10.96 4.03 -5.99
C GLU A 32 10.93 5.55 -5.84
N ILE A 33 11.47 6.11 -4.76
CA ILE A 33 11.44 7.56 -4.49
C ILE A 33 12.17 8.42 -5.53
N ASN A 34 13.04 7.82 -6.36
CA ASN A 34 13.77 8.50 -7.43
C ASN A 34 13.41 7.97 -8.82
N ARG A 35 12.34 7.18 -8.93
CA ARG A 35 12.00 6.46 -10.15
C ARG A 35 11.74 7.37 -11.35
N ASN A 36 10.95 8.43 -11.14
CA ASN A 36 10.55 9.38 -12.18
C ASN A 36 9.96 10.66 -11.55
N ASP A 37 9.54 11.61 -12.39
CA ASP A 37 8.96 12.88 -11.94
C ASP A 37 7.58 12.76 -11.26
N ASP A 38 6.94 11.59 -11.29
CA ASP A 38 5.71 11.36 -10.52
C ASP A 38 5.99 11.33 -9.01
N MET A 39 7.25 11.10 -8.61
CA MET A 39 7.68 11.15 -7.21
C MET A 39 7.86 12.59 -6.69
N LYS A 40 7.48 13.59 -7.48
CA LYS A 40 7.46 15.02 -7.12
C LYS A 40 6.03 15.57 -7.19
N SER A 41 5.04 14.78 -6.77
CA SER A 41 3.63 15.15 -6.89
C SER A 41 3.28 16.40 -6.08
N ALA A 42 3.86 16.56 -4.88
CA ALA A 42 3.66 17.77 -4.08
C ALA A 42 4.18 19.03 -4.80
N ALA A 43 5.39 18.95 -5.37
CA ALA A 43 5.98 20.07 -6.11
C ALA A 43 5.11 20.49 -7.30
N ARG A 44 4.63 19.51 -8.08
CA ARG A 44 3.71 19.76 -9.20
C ARG A 44 2.40 20.38 -8.75
N PHE A 45 1.82 19.88 -7.65
CA PHE A 45 0.54 20.38 -7.13
C PHE A 45 0.64 21.81 -6.60
N LEU A 46 1.75 22.16 -5.95
CA LEU A 46 1.98 23.48 -5.37
C LEU A 46 2.51 24.50 -6.38
N GLY A 47 3.08 24.04 -7.51
CA GLY A 47 3.78 24.92 -8.45
C GLY A 47 5.13 25.43 -7.91
N GLU A 48 5.69 24.75 -6.91
CA GLU A 48 6.89 25.13 -6.17
C GLU A 48 7.84 23.94 -6.05
N ASN A 49 9.15 24.18 -6.00
CA ASN A 49 10.12 23.09 -5.86
C ASN A 49 10.23 22.61 -4.40
N THR A 50 9.51 21.56 -4.04
CA THR A 50 9.58 20.92 -2.72
C THR A 50 10.49 19.68 -2.69
N GLY A 51 11.28 19.46 -3.74
CA GLY A 51 12.03 18.22 -3.94
C GLY A 51 11.13 17.00 -4.18
N ASN A 52 11.65 15.81 -3.87
CA ASN A 52 10.87 14.57 -3.92
C ASN A 52 9.83 14.54 -2.80
N ASP A 53 8.75 13.78 -3.03
CA ASP A 53 7.68 13.55 -2.06
C ASP A 53 8.14 12.84 -0.79
N VAL A 54 9.18 12.01 -0.93
CA VAL A 54 9.91 11.32 0.14
C VAL A 54 11.39 11.57 -0.12
N ASP A 55 12.09 12.14 0.85
CA ASP A 55 13.48 12.54 0.69
C ASP A 55 14.44 11.37 0.88
N ILE A 56 14.11 10.48 1.82
CA ILE A 56 14.89 9.27 2.07
C ILE A 56 14.02 8.11 2.53
N VAL A 57 14.42 6.91 2.13
CA VAL A 57 13.88 5.66 2.66
C VAL A 57 14.96 4.93 3.45
N ILE A 58 14.65 4.61 4.70
CA ILE A 58 15.44 3.70 5.53
C ILE A 58 14.68 2.41 5.75
N THR A 59 15.40 1.31 5.87
CA THR A 59 14.80 0.02 6.19
C THR A 59 14.53 -0.10 7.69
N ALA A 60 13.58 -0.96 8.06
CA ALA A 60 13.35 -1.31 9.46
C ALA A 60 14.63 -1.78 10.18
N ARG A 61 15.54 -2.46 9.46
CA ARG A 61 16.85 -2.87 9.98
C ARG A 61 17.80 -1.69 10.21
N GLU A 62 17.78 -0.68 9.35
CA GLU A 62 18.60 0.53 9.53
C GLU A 62 18.10 1.34 10.72
N LEU A 63 16.79 1.54 10.85
CA LEU A 63 16.19 2.19 12.01
C LEU A 63 16.55 1.44 13.31
N ALA A 64 16.40 0.11 13.33
CA ALA A 64 16.73 -0.69 14.51
C ALA A 64 18.21 -0.55 14.94
N ARG A 65 19.14 -0.35 13.98
CA ARG A 65 20.55 -0.07 14.31
C ARG A 65 20.72 1.34 14.88
N MET A 66 20.05 2.34 14.32
CA MET A 66 20.11 3.72 14.82
C MET A 66 19.59 3.82 16.25
N ILE A 67 18.46 3.16 16.56
CA ILE A 67 17.89 3.08 17.92
C ILE A 67 18.90 2.48 18.90
N LYS A 68 19.54 1.36 18.53
CA LYS A 68 20.56 0.71 19.36
C LYS A 68 21.81 1.59 19.55
N GLN A 69 22.27 2.28 18.50
CA GLN A 69 23.41 3.18 18.56
C GLN A 69 23.13 4.41 19.43
N ALA A 70 21.88 4.88 19.47
CA ALA A 70 21.45 5.94 20.37
C ALA A 70 21.30 5.50 21.83
N GLY A 71 21.50 4.20 22.15
CA GLY A 71 21.34 3.66 23.50
C GLY A 71 19.89 3.53 23.95
N ILE A 72 18.93 3.55 23.02
CA ILE A 72 17.50 3.49 23.33
C ILE A 72 17.08 2.03 23.50
N GLU A 73 16.54 1.71 24.68
CA GLU A 73 15.94 0.41 24.98
C GLU A 73 14.43 0.43 24.70
N ILE A 74 14.06 0.20 23.43
CA ILE A 74 12.66 0.34 22.98
C ILE A 74 11.64 -0.51 23.76
N LEU A 75 12.05 -1.66 24.30
CA LEU A 75 11.19 -2.56 25.08
C LEU A 75 10.91 -2.06 26.51
N LYS A 76 11.62 -1.01 26.95
CA LYS A 76 11.43 -0.38 28.26
C LYS A 76 10.70 0.95 28.17
N LEU A 77 10.35 1.41 26.97
CA LEU A 77 9.58 2.63 26.80
C LEU A 77 8.12 2.36 27.11
N ASP A 78 7.45 3.36 27.67
CA ASP A 78 6.01 3.35 27.82
C ASP A 78 5.35 3.47 26.43
N ASP A 79 4.17 2.86 26.29
CA ASP A 79 3.39 2.98 25.06
C ASP A 79 2.93 4.43 24.84
N GLU A 80 3.06 4.91 23.61
CA GLU A 80 2.67 6.25 23.18
C GLU A 80 1.85 6.15 21.89
N GLU A 81 0.89 7.07 21.72
CA GLU A 81 0.17 7.21 20.46
C GLU A 81 1.03 7.89 19.41
N ALA A 82 1.09 7.31 18.21
CA ALA A 82 1.76 7.94 17.09
C ALA A 82 1.02 9.21 16.63
N ASP A 83 1.78 10.22 16.20
CA ASP A 83 1.23 11.41 15.56
C ASP A 83 0.35 11.06 14.36
N SER A 84 -0.71 11.84 14.18
CA SER A 84 -1.72 11.63 13.15
C SER A 84 -1.87 12.85 12.22
N PRO A 85 -0.83 13.20 11.43
CA PRO A 85 -0.84 14.40 10.58
C PRO A 85 -1.96 14.39 9.53
N LEU A 86 -2.40 13.21 9.11
CA LEU A 86 -3.47 13.02 8.12
C LEU A 86 -4.76 12.41 8.72
N GLY A 87 -4.85 12.31 10.04
CA GLY A 87 -5.98 11.69 10.74
C GLY A 87 -5.84 10.17 10.92
N PRO A 88 -6.80 9.56 11.63
CA PRO A 88 -6.73 8.15 12.02
C PRO A 88 -6.70 7.22 10.80
N TYR A 89 -5.94 6.13 10.89
CA TYR A 89 -5.94 5.08 9.88
C TYR A 89 -6.98 4.00 10.22
N SER A 90 -7.51 3.33 9.20
CA SER A 90 -8.42 2.21 9.38
C SER A 90 -7.66 0.87 9.44
N GLY A 91 -8.32 -0.18 9.95
CA GLY A 91 -7.73 -1.53 9.95
C GLY A 91 -7.39 -2.07 8.55
N ALA A 92 -8.00 -1.52 7.49
CA ALA A 92 -7.63 -1.81 6.11
C ALA A 92 -6.22 -1.28 5.74
N GLY A 93 -5.83 -0.13 6.31
CA GLY A 93 -4.47 0.40 6.18
C GLY A 93 -3.44 -0.47 6.90
N THR A 94 -3.81 -1.06 8.04
CA THR A 94 -2.92 -1.94 8.83
C THR A 94 -2.58 -3.23 8.09
N ILE A 95 -3.54 -3.87 7.42
CA ILE A 95 -3.32 -5.17 6.75
C ILE A 95 -2.48 -5.08 5.48
N PHE A 96 -2.24 -3.87 4.94
CA PHE A 96 -1.47 -3.66 3.71
C PHE A 96 -0.07 -4.32 3.74
N GLY A 97 0.55 -4.41 4.93
CA GLY A 97 1.85 -5.04 5.11
C GLY A 97 1.89 -6.57 4.97
N ALA A 98 0.72 -7.23 4.95
CA ALA A 98 0.60 -8.68 4.77
C ALA A 98 0.28 -9.04 3.31
N THR A 99 0.70 -10.24 2.88
CA THR A 99 0.34 -10.74 1.54
C THR A 99 -1.19 -10.85 1.40
N GLY A 100 -1.72 -10.21 0.37
CA GLY A 100 -3.17 -10.13 0.12
C GLY A 100 -3.90 -9.05 0.91
N GLY A 101 -3.24 -8.31 1.81
CA GLY A 101 -3.88 -7.23 2.55
C GLY A 101 -4.34 -6.06 1.69
N VAL A 102 -3.58 -5.73 0.64
CA VAL A 102 -3.98 -4.73 -0.37
C VAL A 102 -5.25 -5.17 -1.09
N MET A 103 -5.29 -6.43 -1.51
CA MET A 103 -6.43 -7.03 -2.19
C MET A 103 -7.67 -7.03 -1.30
N GLU A 104 -7.53 -7.48 -0.06
CA GLU A 104 -8.62 -7.49 0.92
C GLU A 104 -9.15 -6.07 1.20
N ALA A 105 -8.27 -5.08 1.39
CA ALA A 105 -8.67 -3.68 1.57
C ALA A 105 -9.42 -3.11 0.35
N ALA A 106 -8.93 -3.40 -0.87
CA ALA A 106 -9.54 -2.96 -2.11
C ALA A 106 -10.92 -3.60 -2.33
N VAL A 107 -11.04 -4.91 -2.10
CA VAL A 107 -12.31 -5.65 -2.21
C VAL A 107 -13.36 -5.10 -1.25
N ARG A 108 -13.01 -4.90 0.04
CA ARG A 108 -13.91 -4.30 1.04
C ARG A 108 -14.44 -2.95 0.58
N SER A 109 -13.53 -2.11 0.09
CA SER A 109 -13.86 -0.75 -0.36
C SER A 109 -14.74 -0.78 -1.61
N ALA A 110 -14.39 -1.59 -2.60
CA ALA A 110 -15.15 -1.75 -3.84
C ALA A 110 -16.56 -2.29 -3.58
N TYR A 111 -16.69 -3.27 -2.68
CA TYR A 111 -17.98 -3.83 -2.26
C TYR A 111 -18.89 -2.72 -1.71
N TYR A 112 -18.42 -1.98 -0.69
CA TYR A 112 -19.20 -0.89 -0.12
C TYR A 112 -19.55 0.20 -1.13
N LEU A 113 -18.61 0.58 -1.99
CA LEU A 113 -18.86 1.63 -2.98
C LEU A 113 -19.94 1.26 -3.99
N VAL A 114 -20.03 -0.02 -4.38
CA VAL A 114 -21.02 -0.52 -5.35
C VAL A 114 -22.35 -0.87 -4.69
N THR A 115 -22.33 -1.60 -3.57
CA THR A 115 -23.54 -2.12 -2.92
C THR A 115 -24.16 -1.14 -1.94
N LYS A 116 -23.39 -0.13 -1.49
CA LYS A 116 -23.71 0.75 -0.36
C LYS A 116 -23.95 0.00 0.96
N LYS A 117 -23.42 -1.22 1.06
CA LYS A 117 -23.52 -2.11 2.23
C LYS A 117 -22.14 -2.61 2.59
N GLU A 118 -21.93 -2.81 3.89
CA GLU A 118 -20.72 -3.48 4.37
C GLU A 118 -20.78 -4.98 4.03
N MET A 119 -19.61 -5.60 3.88
CA MET A 119 -19.52 -7.05 3.78
C MET A 119 -19.86 -7.69 5.13
N ASP A 120 -20.64 -8.78 5.12
CA ASP A 120 -21.01 -9.51 6.35
C ASP A 120 -19.79 -10.00 7.13
N ASP A 121 -18.77 -10.53 6.43
CA ASP A 121 -17.45 -10.81 6.98
C ASP A 121 -16.42 -9.93 6.26
N ALA A 122 -15.86 -8.97 6.99
CA ALA A 122 -14.77 -8.15 6.47
C ALA A 122 -13.53 -9.01 6.15
N ASN A 123 -13.34 -10.16 6.81
CA ASN A 123 -12.21 -11.03 6.56
C ASN A 123 -12.35 -11.74 5.21
N PHE A 124 -11.72 -11.18 4.19
CA PHE A 124 -11.66 -11.82 2.88
C PHE A 124 -10.59 -12.93 2.87
N LYS A 125 -10.95 -14.07 3.47
CA LYS A 125 -10.09 -15.24 3.66
C LYS A 125 -9.38 -15.71 2.38
N PRO A 126 -9.98 -15.69 1.18
CA PRO A 126 -9.29 -16.09 -0.04
C PRO A 126 -8.02 -15.31 -0.36
N ALA A 127 -7.87 -14.07 0.12
CA ALA A 127 -6.64 -13.30 -0.09
C ALA A 127 -5.53 -13.62 0.94
N ARG A 128 -5.87 -14.31 2.05
CA ARG A 128 -4.95 -14.55 3.17
C ARG A 128 -4.14 -15.83 3.00
N GLY A 129 -3.08 -15.97 3.81
CA GLY A 129 -2.19 -17.15 3.78
C GLY A 129 -0.96 -16.94 2.89
N LEU A 130 -0.10 -17.96 2.86
CA LEU A 130 1.24 -17.93 2.24
C LEU A 130 1.34 -18.74 0.94
N GLU A 131 0.22 -19.23 0.42
CA GLU A 131 0.18 -19.90 -0.87
C GLU A 131 0.72 -18.99 -1.98
N GLY A 132 1.43 -19.59 -2.95
CA GLY A 132 2.16 -18.86 -3.98
C GLY A 132 1.25 -18.05 -4.91
N VAL A 133 0.11 -18.63 -5.29
CA VAL A 133 -0.98 -17.92 -5.99
C VAL A 133 -2.25 -18.25 -5.23
N LYS A 134 -2.96 -17.21 -4.80
CA LYS A 134 -4.29 -17.31 -4.18
C LYS A 134 -5.31 -16.75 -5.14
N GLU A 135 -6.47 -17.38 -5.23
CA GLU A 135 -7.53 -16.97 -6.14
C GLU A 135 -8.84 -16.88 -5.36
N GLY A 136 -9.70 -15.96 -5.74
CA GLY A 136 -10.98 -15.75 -5.08
C GLY A 136 -12.00 -15.08 -5.98
N GLU A 137 -13.26 -15.14 -5.57
CA GLU A 137 -14.34 -14.42 -6.21
C GLU A 137 -15.16 -13.69 -5.15
N VAL A 138 -15.61 -12.48 -5.48
CA VAL A 138 -16.48 -11.67 -4.63
C VAL A 138 -17.74 -11.36 -5.42
N ASP A 139 -18.88 -11.84 -4.94
CA ASP A 139 -20.19 -11.54 -5.51
C ASP A 139 -20.75 -10.25 -4.88
N PHE A 140 -21.16 -9.30 -5.72
CA PHE A 140 -21.68 -8.01 -5.26
C PHE A 140 -23.21 -8.03 -5.10
N GLY A 141 -23.85 -9.18 -5.30
CA GLY A 141 -25.30 -9.38 -5.14
C GLY A 141 -26.16 -8.70 -6.22
N ASN A 142 -25.52 -8.07 -7.22
CA ASN A 142 -26.16 -7.39 -8.35
C ASN A 142 -25.91 -8.10 -9.68
N GLY A 143 -25.47 -9.36 -9.64
CA GLY A 143 -25.09 -10.15 -10.82
C GLY A 143 -23.65 -9.92 -11.28
N ASN A 144 -22.91 -8.97 -10.69
CA ASN A 144 -21.50 -8.78 -10.96
C ASN A 144 -20.63 -9.54 -9.94
N LYS A 145 -19.62 -10.22 -10.47
CA LYS A 145 -18.64 -10.98 -9.70
C LYS A 145 -17.24 -10.51 -10.03
N ILE A 146 -16.45 -10.23 -9.00
CA ILE A 146 -15.04 -9.85 -9.17
C ILE A 146 -14.17 -11.05 -8.82
N ARG A 147 -13.62 -11.68 -9.86
CA ARG A 147 -12.50 -12.63 -9.76
C ARG A 147 -11.19 -11.90 -9.46
N ILE A 148 -10.47 -12.38 -8.44
CA ILE A 148 -9.20 -11.82 -7.99
C ILE A 148 -8.12 -12.90 -7.94
N ALA A 149 -6.86 -12.48 -8.07
CA ALA A 149 -5.71 -13.31 -7.75
C ALA A 149 -4.74 -12.54 -6.85
N VAL A 150 -3.95 -13.23 -6.04
CA VAL A 150 -2.85 -12.65 -5.27
C VAL A 150 -1.62 -13.51 -5.50
N ALA A 151 -0.65 -12.97 -6.24
CA ALA A 151 0.64 -13.62 -6.44
C ALA A 151 1.62 -13.24 -5.32
N HIS A 152 1.95 -14.19 -4.45
CA HIS A 152 2.97 -14.03 -3.43
C HIS A 152 4.33 -14.48 -3.98
N GLN A 153 5.37 -13.65 -3.84
CA GLN A 153 6.74 -13.89 -4.38
C GLN A 153 6.83 -13.83 -5.91
N MET A 154 7.97 -13.35 -6.40
CA MET A 154 8.16 -13.13 -7.84
C MET A 154 8.12 -14.43 -8.67
N GLY A 155 8.52 -15.56 -8.08
CA GLY A 155 8.52 -16.86 -8.76
C GLY A 155 7.14 -17.34 -9.22
N ASN A 156 6.06 -16.84 -8.60
CA ASN A 156 4.70 -17.21 -8.93
C ASN A 156 4.04 -16.28 -9.96
N ILE A 157 4.68 -15.16 -10.31
CA ILE A 157 4.11 -14.17 -11.23
C ILE A 157 3.92 -14.75 -12.63
N ALA A 158 4.91 -15.50 -13.13
CA ALA A 158 4.86 -16.08 -14.48
C ALA A 158 3.62 -16.96 -14.66
N ALA A 159 3.32 -17.82 -13.68
CA ALA A 159 2.15 -18.70 -13.71
C ALA A 159 0.83 -17.92 -13.83
N VAL A 160 0.69 -16.79 -13.13
CA VAL A 160 -0.50 -15.93 -13.23
C VAL A 160 -0.56 -15.25 -14.60
N LEU A 161 0.56 -14.70 -15.08
CA LEU A 161 0.61 -14.01 -16.36
C LEU A 161 0.37 -14.94 -17.55
N ASP A 162 0.83 -16.18 -17.49
CA ASP A 162 0.65 -17.17 -18.56
C ASP A 162 -0.82 -17.57 -18.71
N LYS A 163 -1.57 -17.69 -17.60
CA LYS A 163 -3.04 -17.88 -17.65
C LYS A 163 -3.74 -16.72 -18.37
N ILE A 164 -3.32 -15.49 -18.11
CA ILE A 164 -3.90 -14.29 -18.75
C ILE A 164 -3.56 -14.25 -20.24
N ARG A 165 -2.30 -14.56 -20.61
CA ARG A 165 -1.87 -14.62 -22.00
C ARG A 165 -2.65 -15.68 -22.77
N ALA A 166 -2.79 -16.88 -22.23
CA ALA A 166 -3.56 -17.96 -22.84
C ALA A 166 -5.03 -17.59 -23.04
N ALA A 167 -5.67 -16.96 -22.04
CA ALA A 167 -7.04 -16.45 -22.18
C ALA A 167 -7.15 -15.40 -23.29
N ARG A 168 -6.20 -14.46 -23.35
CA ARG A 168 -6.16 -13.43 -24.39
C ARG A 168 -5.96 -14.01 -25.79
N GLU A 169 -5.04 -14.96 -25.95
CA GLU A 169 -4.75 -15.62 -27.24
C GLU A 169 -5.93 -16.44 -27.74
N SER A 170 -6.69 -17.05 -26.84
CA SER A 170 -7.89 -17.82 -27.16
C SER A 170 -9.16 -16.96 -27.31
N GLY A 171 -9.06 -15.63 -27.19
CA GLY A 171 -10.21 -14.71 -27.27
C GLY A 171 -11.18 -14.82 -26.10
N GLN A 172 -10.76 -15.43 -24.99
CA GLN A 172 -11.54 -15.56 -23.77
C GLN A 172 -11.37 -14.33 -22.88
N GLU A 173 -12.34 -14.12 -21.99
CA GLU A 173 -12.24 -13.10 -20.96
C GLU A 173 -11.05 -13.39 -20.02
N PRO A 174 -10.28 -12.37 -19.60
CA PRO A 174 -9.22 -12.57 -18.62
C PRO A 174 -9.74 -13.25 -17.33
N PRO A 175 -8.99 -14.22 -16.77
CA PRO A 175 -9.44 -14.99 -15.63
C PRO A 175 -9.61 -14.16 -14.35
N TYR A 176 -8.94 -13.00 -14.26
CA TYR A 176 -8.94 -12.12 -13.09
C TYR A 176 -9.24 -10.68 -13.51
N HIS A 177 -10.04 -9.99 -12.71
CA HIS A 177 -10.31 -8.56 -12.86
C HIS A 177 -9.29 -7.71 -12.07
N PHE A 178 -8.70 -8.28 -11.01
CA PHE A 178 -7.67 -7.63 -10.20
C PHE A 178 -6.65 -8.66 -9.69
N ILE A 179 -5.37 -8.30 -9.69
CA ILE A 179 -4.22 -9.15 -9.32
C ILE A 179 -3.32 -8.39 -8.37
#